data_AF-A0A932X0P4-F1
#
_entry.id   AF-A0A932X0P4-F1
#
_cell.length_a   1.000
_cell.length_b   1.000
_cell.length_c   1.000
_cell.angle_alpha   90.00
_cell.angle_beta   90.00
_cell.angle_gamma   90.00
#
_symmetry.space_group_name_H-M   'P 1'
#
loop_
_entity.id
_entity.type
_entity.pdbx_description
1 polymer ?
#
loop_
_entity_poly.entity_id
_entity_poly.type
_entity_poly.pdbx_seq_one_letter_code
_entity_poly.pdbx_strand_id
1 'polypeptide(L)'
;MLRRAKGSASCSRPARERRRRPRLEPPVPFRLCGLPGVVHDVSRGGLSLHLPGPIAPQTVLELGLVDAHGHRCAFTARVVWCEKRSPCRAGLEFVNLTARQDAWLALRFLGWLAPAEEEEPVAASPERTRSLLLRQGVLLERLASRPGAEEWLAELEGGQRVAAVHYSSLCGPLHAGQAVLLNLTALALDLGTGGRAFVVGPLCPELDDYPGREAGHQIKLRYTPLQHRVRTVEDPASPHRDALVACAELGGVPVVCAELHSQMAAAALAARATCPDLQLVYLMTDGAALPIAWSRLVAVLKSAGVLAATITTGQAFGGDYEAVSLPSALIAARAVAGADVILVSQGPGNAGTGTTFGFSGTQQAEALHAAAALGGQPVAVLRASDADPRPRHQGISHHSLTLLGRLTLCTCTVPLPAGEDARRLRTSLAEAGIIRHTLAEVAVEA
;
A
#
# COMPACT_ATOMS: atom_id res chain seq x y z
N MET A 1 -57.81 35.23 -15.08
CA MET A 1 -57.31 34.16 -15.98
C MET A 1 -56.16 33.47 -15.26
N LEU A 2 -56.37 32.23 -14.81
CA LEU A 2 -55.40 31.45 -14.02
C LEU A 2 -54.13 31.15 -14.82
N ARG A 3 -52.94 31.31 -14.22
CA ARG A 3 -51.72 30.62 -14.66
C ARG A 3 -51.05 29.92 -13.48
N ARG A 4 -50.91 28.60 -13.67
CA ARG A 4 -50.46 27.58 -12.74
C ARG A 4 -49.00 27.76 -12.29
N ALA A 5 -48.76 27.55 -11.01
CA ALA A 5 -47.45 27.25 -10.44
C ALA A 5 -46.90 25.94 -11.04
N LYS A 6 -45.68 25.98 -11.59
CA LYS A 6 -44.90 24.77 -11.90
C LYS A 6 -44.07 24.41 -10.67
N GLY A 7 -44.56 23.45 -9.88
CA GLY A 7 -43.72 22.69 -8.97
C GLY A 7 -42.83 21.77 -9.81
N SER A 8 -41.54 22.05 -9.88
CA SER A 8 -40.55 21.07 -10.33
C SER A 8 -40.16 20.22 -9.13
N ALA A 9 -40.77 19.04 -9.04
CA ALA A 9 -40.32 18.01 -8.12
C ALA A 9 -38.91 17.58 -8.52
N SER A 10 -37.91 18.00 -7.74
CA SER A 10 -36.55 17.49 -7.85
C SER A 10 -36.58 16.01 -7.53
N CYS A 11 -36.58 15.17 -8.58
CA CYS A 11 -36.43 13.74 -8.46
C CYS A 11 -35.00 13.48 -7.96
N SER A 12 -34.84 13.27 -6.65
CA SER A 12 -33.59 12.85 -6.05
C SER A 12 -33.22 11.48 -6.61
N ARG A 13 -32.23 11.44 -7.49
CA ARG A 13 -31.58 10.19 -7.90
C ARG A 13 -31.08 9.48 -6.64
N PRO A 14 -31.39 8.20 -6.39
CA PRO A 14 -30.79 7.47 -5.30
C PRO A 14 -29.26 7.48 -5.49
N ALA A 15 -28.54 7.67 -4.39
CA ALA A 15 -27.09 7.77 -4.37
C ALA A 15 -26.49 6.60 -5.15
N ARG A 16 -25.81 6.90 -6.27
CA ARG A 16 -25.00 5.92 -6.99
C ARG A 16 -23.97 5.33 -6.02
N GLU A 17 -24.02 4.02 -5.87
CA GLU A 17 -23.07 3.22 -5.09
C GLU A 17 -21.63 3.59 -5.47
N ARG A 18 -20.89 4.22 -4.55
CA ARG A 18 -19.44 4.37 -4.67
C ARG A 18 -18.80 3.05 -4.28
N ARG A 19 -18.44 2.25 -5.29
CA ARG A 19 -17.81 0.93 -5.14
C ARG A 19 -16.47 1.06 -4.38
N ARG A 20 -16.31 0.30 -3.29
CA ARG A 20 -15.09 0.28 -2.46
C ARG A 20 -14.30 -1.04 -2.53
N ARG A 21 -14.93 -2.14 -2.98
CA ARG A 21 -14.34 -3.49 -3.02
C ARG A 21 -14.76 -4.23 -4.30
N PRO A 22 -13.91 -5.12 -4.85
CA PRO A 22 -14.29 -5.99 -5.96
C PRO A 22 -15.44 -6.93 -5.54
N ARG A 23 -16.40 -7.15 -6.45
CA ARG A 23 -17.54 -8.06 -6.27
C ARG A 23 -17.46 -9.17 -7.31
N LEU A 24 -17.89 -10.37 -6.94
CA LEU A 24 -18.21 -11.45 -7.86
C LEU A 24 -19.59 -11.17 -8.44
N GLU A 25 -19.66 -10.97 -9.76
CA GLU A 25 -20.91 -10.77 -10.50
C GLU A 25 -21.59 -12.14 -10.79
N PRO A 26 -22.91 -12.17 -11.09
CA PRO A 26 -23.62 -13.43 -11.36
C PRO A 26 -23.02 -14.22 -12.54
N PRO A 27 -23.11 -15.57 -12.54
CA PRO A 27 -23.79 -16.39 -11.56
C PRO A 27 -22.94 -16.63 -10.30
N VAL A 28 -23.50 -16.35 -9.13
CA VAL A 28 -22.80 -16.52 -7.85
C VAL A 28 -23.07 -17.94 -7.32
N PRO A 29 -22.05 -18.76 -7.00
CA PRO A 29 -22.21 -20.16 -6.59
C PRO A 29 -22.64 -20.30 -5.12
N PHE A 30 -23.56 -19.44 -4.68
CA PHE A 30 -24.06 -19.39 -3.32
C PHE A 30 -25.56 -19.54 -3.24
N ARG A 31 -25.97 -20.44 -2.36
CA ARG A 31 -27.36 -20.51 -1.92
C ARG A 31 -27.50 -19.78 -0.60
N LEU A 32 -28.47 -18.88 -0.57
CA LEU A 32 -28.89 -18.22 0.65
C LEU A 32 -29.69 -19.21 1.50
N CYS A 33 -29.45 -19.22 2.80
CA CYS A 33 -30.18 -20.00 3.78
C CYS A 33 -30.67 -19.10 4.90
N GLY A 34 -31.88 -19.32 5.41
CA GLY A 34 -32.46 -18.48 6.47
C GLY A 34 -33.14 -17.20 6.00
N LEU A 35 -33.09 -16.89 4.70
CA LEU A 35 -33.85 -15.79 4.09
C LEU A 35 -34.32 -16.21 2.69
N PRO A 36 -35.58 -15.94 2.30
CA PRO A 36 -36.04 -16.21 0.94
C PRO A 36 -35.38 -15.21 -0.03
N GLY A 37 -34.55 -15.70 -0.95
CA GLY A 37 -33.89 -14.87 -1.95
C GLY A 37 -32.73 -15.57 -2.66
N VAL A 38 -32.19 -14.90 -3.67
CA VAL A 38 -31.05 -15.38 -4.48
C VAL A 38 -29.91 -14.38 -4.41
N VAL A 39 -28.68 -14.87 -4.26
CA VAL A 39 -27.48 -14.02 -4.27
C VAL A 39 -27.24 -13.51 -5.69
N HIS A 40 -27.21 -12.19 -5.84
CA HIS A 40 -26.93 -11.53 -7.10
C HIS A 40 -25.43 -11.27 -7.27
N ASP A 41 -24.78 -10.71 -6.25
CA ASP A 41 -23.33 -10.49 -6.25
C ASP A 41 -22.80 -10.56 -4.80
N VAL A 42 -21.50 -10.77 -4.63
CA VAL A 42 -20.88 -10.88 -3.30
C VAL A 42 -19.45 -10.32 -3.28
N SER A 43 -19.06 -9.74 -2.16
CA SER A 43 -17.69 -9.30 -1.86
C SER A 43 -17.30 -9.73 -0.45
N ARG A 44 -16.04 -9.48 -0.07
CA ARG A 44 -15.60 -9.61 1.33
C ARG A 44 -16.31 -8.67 2.31
N GLY A 45 -16.96 -7.61 1.84
CA GLY A 45 -17.64 -6.63 2.68
C GLY A 45 -19.16 -6.79 2.78
N GLY A 46 -19.76 -7.63 1.94
CA GLY A 46 -21.21 -7.74 1.86
C GLY A 46 -21.67 -8.37 0.55
N LEU A 47 -22.99 -8.40 0.34
CA LEU A 47 -23.60 -9.03 -0.82
C LEU A 47 -24.84 -8.26 -1.29
N SER A 48 -25.27 -8.52 -2.52
CA SER A 48 -26.57 -8.10 -3.01
C SER A 48 -27.49 -9.30 -3.26
N LEU A 49 -28.76 -9.14 -2.92
CA LEU A 49 -29.79 -10.17 -3.00
C LEU A 49 -30.95 -9.74 -3.90
N HIS A 50 -31.53 -10.70 -4.61
CA HIS A 50 -32.90 -10.62 -5.12
C HIS A 50 -33.85 -11.24 -4.10
N LEU A 51 -34.80 -10.46 -3.61
CA LEU A 51 -35.74 -10.83 -2.55
C LEU A 51 -37.19 -10.77 -3.05
N PRO A 52 -38.11 -11.57 -2.47
CA PRO A 52 -39.53 -11.56 -2.84
C PRO A 52 -40.26 -10.29 -2.40
N GLY A 53 -39.72 -9.55 -1.42
CA GLY A 53 -40.32 -8.32 -0.92
C GLY A 53 -39.30 -7.41 -0.22
N PRO A 54 -39.57 -6.10 -0.15
CA PRO A 54 -38.62 -5.11 0.35
C PRO A 54 -38.35 -5.29 1.84
N ILE A 55 -37.10 -5.07 2.23
CA ILE A 55 -36.66 -5.04 3.64
C ILE A 55 -36.21 -3.61 3.97
N ALA A 56 -36.58 -3.10 5.15
CA ALA A 56 -36.23 -1.75 5.55
C ALA A 56 -34.70 -1.58 5.66
N PRO A 57 -34.11 -0.46 5.18
CA PRO A 57 -32.71 -0.13 5.44
C PRO A 57 -32.39 -0.10 6.94
N GLN A 58 -31.14 -0.38 7.30
CA GLN A 58 -30.65 -0.57 8.66
C GLN A 58 -31.14 -1.83 9.39
N THR A 59 -32.05 -2.61 8.79
CA THR A 59 -32.44 -3.91 9.37
C THR A 59 -31.24 -4.84 9.41
N VAL A 60 -31.02 -5.49 10.55
CA VAL A 60 -29.97 -6.51 10.73
C VAL A 60 -30.60 -7.89 10.57
N LEU A 61 -29.99 -8.72 9.73
CA LEU A 61 -30.48 -10.03 9.35
C LEU A 61 -29.40 -11.08 9.65
N GLU A 62 -29.83 -12.24 10.10
CA GLU A 62 -29.01 -13.45 10.12
C GLU A 62 -29.23 -14.20 8.81
N LEU A 63 -28.15 -14.45 8.07
CA LEU A 63 -28.20 -15.21 6.83
C LEU A 63 -27.11 -16.27 6.81
N GLY A 64 -27.45 -17.45 6.31
CA GLY A 64 -26.49 -18.48 5.96
C GLY A 64 -26.10 -18.36 4.50
N LEU A 65 -24.82 -18.44 4.21
CA LEU A 65 -24.35 -18.75 2.86
C LEU A 65 -23.94 -20.21 2.82
N VAL A 66 -24.44 -20.91 1.81
CA VAL A 66 -24.05 -22.28 1.49
C VAL A 66 -23.33 -22.25 0.16
N ASP A 67 -22.06 -22.66 0.15
CA ASP A 67 -21.28 -22.78 -1.08
C ASP A 67 -21.77 -23.95 -1.96
N ALA A 68 -21.28 -24.03 -3.20
CA ALA A 68 -21.63 -25.10 -4.13
C ALA A 68 -21.30 -26.52 -3.60
N HIS A 69 -20.40 -26.62 -2.62
CA HIS A 69 -19.99 -27.88 -1.98
C HIS A 69 -20.80 -28.18 -0.70
N GLY A 70 -21.80 -27.37 -0.36
CA GLY A 70 -22.66 -27.59 0.80
C GLY A 70 -22.11 -27.06 2.12
N HIS A 71 -20.93 -26.42 2.15
CA HIS A 71 -20.43 -25.81 3.37
C HIS A 71 -21.25 -24.59 3.72
N ARG A 72 -21.68 -24.52 4.98
CA ARG A 72 -22.51 -23.44 5.49
C ARG A 72 -21.73 -22.56 6.45
N CYS A 73 -21.82 -21.25 6.26
CA CYS A 73 -21.40 -20.27 7.26
C CYS A 73 -22.54 -19.27 7.50
N ALA A 74 -22.82 -18.98 8.77
CA ALA A 74 -23.80 -17.97 9.18
C ALA A 74 -23.12 -16.61 9.28
N PHE A 75 -23.83 -15.57 8.87
CA PHE A 75 -23.39 -14.18 8.86
C PHE A 75 -24.49 -13.28 9.38
N THR A 76 -24.10 -12.27 10.14
CA THR A 76 -24.94 -11.13 10.45
C THR A 76 -24.70 -10.05 9.39
N ALA A 77 -25.76 -9.57 8.75
CA ALA A 77 -25.65 -8.55 7.71
C ALA A 77 -26.70 -7.45 7.89
N ARG A 78 -26.31 -6.21 7.64
CA ARG A 78 -27.18 -5.03 7.73
C ARG A 78 -27.59 -4.58 6.34
N VAL A 79 -28.89 -4.35 6.13
CA VAL A 79 -29.44 -3.82 4.88
C VAL A 79 -28.98 -2.37 4.71
N VAL A 80 -28.18 -2.09 3.69
CA VAL A 80 -27.69 -0.74 3.35
C VAL A 80 -28.73 -0.02 2.49
N TRP A 81 -29.32 -0.73 1.52
CA TRP A 81 -30.37 -0.22 0.65
C TRP A 81 -31.25 -1.37 0.15
N CYS A 82 -32.52 -1.06 -0.18
CA CYS A 82 -33.45 -2.01 -0.77
C CYS A 82 -34.42 -1.28 -1.70
N GLU A 83 -34.66 -1.83 -2.89
CA GLU A 83 -35.61 -1.30 -3.85
C GLU A 83 -37.06 -1.58 -3.43
N LYS A 84 -37.98 -0.67 -3.75
CA LYS A 84 -39.40 -0.78 -3.34
C LYS A 84 -40.26 -1.65 -4.28
N ARG A 85 -39.71 -2.19 -5.36
CA ARG A 85 -40.42 -2.99 -6.38
C ARG A 85 -40.12 -4.47 -6.18
N SER A 86 -41.12 -5.35 -6.27
CA SER A 86 -40.92 -6.81 -6.17
C SER A 86 -40.81 -7.46 -7.56
N PRO A 87 -39.86 -8.40 -7.80
CA PRO A 87 -38.78 -8.80 -6.89
C PRO A 87 -37.80 -7.65 -6.67
N CYS A 88 -37.39 -7.41 -5.42
CA CYS A 88 -36.55 -6.26 -5.07
C CYS A 88 -35.09 -6.66 -4.95
N ARG A 89 -34.21 -5.78 -5.41
CA ARG A 89 -32.78 -5.87 -5.12
C ARG A 89 -32.46 -5.19 -3.79
N ALA A 90 -31.66 -5.85 -2.95
CA ALA A 90 -31.16 -5.29 -1.70
C ALA A 90 -29.64 -5.42 -1.63
N GLY A 91 -28.97 -4.39 -1.12
CA GLY A 91 -27.54 -4.42 -0.78
C GLY A 91 -27.36 -4.56 0.72
N LEU A 92 -26.57 -5.54 1.13
CA LEU A 92 -26.29 -5.85 2.53
C LEU A 92 -24.78 -5.74 2.80
N GLU A 93 -24.43 -5.25 3.98
CA GLU A 93 -23.06 -5.17 4.50
C GLU A 93 -22.90 -6.19 5.63
N PHE A 94 -21.82 -6.99 5.62
CA PHE A 94 -21.52 -7.88 6.73
C PHE A 94 -21.11 -7.06 7.96
N VAL A 95 -21.66 -7.39 9.12
CA VAL A 95 -21.36 -6.72 10.39
C VAL A 95 -20.76 -7.73 11.38
N ASN A 96 -19.80 -7.28 12.18
CA ASN A 96 -19.15 -8.09 13.23
C ASN A 96 -18.55 -9.43 12.74
N LEU A 97 -17.88 -9.43 11.58
CA LEU A 97 -17.21 -10.62 11.06
C LEU A 97 -16.19 -11.16 12.07
N THR A 98 -16.41 -12.40 12.50
CA THR A 98 -15.41 -13.18 13.25
C THR A 98 -14.26 -13.60 12.36
N ALA A 99 -13.09 -13.90 12.94
CA ALA A 99 -11.94 -14.41 12.19
C ALA A 99 -12.28 -15.68 11.38
N ARG A 100 -13.16 -16.54 11.91
CA ARG A 100 -13.63 -17.75 11.21
C ARG A 100 -14.50 -17.40 9.99
N GLN A 101 -15.43 -16.46 10.12
CA GLN A 101 -16.27 -16.00 9.01
C GLN A 101 -15.43 -15.28 7.95
N ASP A 102 -14.47 -14.46 8.39
CA ASP A 102 -13.55 -13.75 7.51
C ASP A 102 -12.65 -14.72 6.73
N ALA A 103 -12.08 -15.72 7.40
CA ALA A 103 -11.31 -16.79 6.78
C ALA A 103 -12.16 -17.65 5.83
N TRP A 104 -13.41 -17.94 6.19
CA TRP A 104 -14.34 -18.67 5.34
C TRP A 104 -14.63 -17.90 4.04
N LEU A 105 -14.91 -16.60 4.15
CA LEU A 105 -15.06 -15.72 2.99
C LEU A 105 -13.76 -15.66 2.20
N ALA A 106 -12.60 -15.45 2.83
CA ALA A 106 -11.29 -15.39 2.15
C ALA A 106 -11.01 -16.65 1.33
N LEU A 107 -11.05 -17.82 1.98
CA LEU A 107 -10.72 -19.11 1.39
C LEU A 107 -11.62 -19.46 0.23
N ARG A 108 -12.88 -19.05 0.28
CA ARG A 108 -13.84 -19.39 -0.76
C ARG A 108 -13.93 -18.31 -1.84
N PHE A 109 -13.78 -17.04 -1.49
CA PHE A 109 -13.54 -15.97 -2.47
C PHE A 109 -12.30 -16.26 -3.34
N LEU A 110 -11.33 -17.02 -2.82
CA LEU A 110 -10.17 -17.54 -3.55
C LEU A 110 -10.35 -18.97 -4.10
N GLY A 111 -11.06 -19.84 -3.40
CA GLY A 111 -11.35 -21.21 -3.85
C GLY A 111 -12.31 -21.23 -5.04
N TRP A 112 -13.18 -20.22 -5.17
CA TRP A 112 -14.03 -19.99 -6.35
C TRP A 112 -13.28 -19.35 -7.52
N LEU A 113 -11.97 -19.15 -7.36
CA LEU A 113 -11.04 -18.77 -8.41
C LEU A 113 -10.27 -19.98 -8.96
N ALA A 114 -10.48 -21.18 -8.40
CA ALA A 114 -9.95 -22.44 -8.91
C ALA A 114 -11.08 -23.22 -9.62
N PRO A 115 -10.79 -24.24 -10.46
CA PRO A 115 -11.85 -25.06 -11.02
C PRO A 115 -12.32 -25.99 -9.89
N ALA A 116 -13.47 -26.61 -10.07
CA ALA A 116 -13.90 -27.66 -9.17
C ALA A 116 -12.95 -28.86 -9.28
N GLU A 117 -11.96 -28.96 -8.38
CA GLU A 117 -11.31 -30.23 -8.09
C GLU A 117 -11.87 -30.80 -6.80
N GLU A 118 -12.23 -32.08 -6.88
CA GLU A 118 -12.83 -32.88 -5.83
C GLU A 118 -11.77 -33.24 -4.77
N GLU A 119 -11.71 -32.47 -3.68
CA GLU A 119 -11.15 -32.98 -2.42
C GLU A 119 -12.04 -32.57 -1.23
N GLU A 120 -12.44 -33.56 -0.45
CA GLU A 120 -13.15 -33.37 0.82
C GLU A 120 -12.30 -32.53 1.78
N PRO A 121 -12.81 -31.41 2.33
CA PRO A 121 -12.05 -30.66 3.31
C PRO A 121 -12.05 -31.42 4.64
N VAL A 122 -10.90 -32.00 4.97
CA VAL A 122 -10.56 -32.42 6.32
C VAL A 122 -10.82 -31.23 7.26
N ALA A 123 -11.63 -31.44 8.30
CA ALA A 123 -11.96 -30.41 9.29
C ALA A 123 -10.67 -29.73 9.78
N ALA A 124 -10.51 -28.45 9.44
CA ALA A 124 -9.32 -27.69 9.79
C ALA A 124 -9.21 -27.57 11.31
N SER A 125 -8.29 -28.33 11.90
CA SER A 125 -7.79 -28.04 13.24
C SER A 125 -7.12 -26.65 13.20
N PRO A 126 -7.40 -25.74 14.17
CA PRO A 126 -6.85 -24.39 14.19
C PRO A 126 -5.31 -24.33 14.24
N GLU A 127 -4.63 -25.48 14.35
CA GLU A 127 -3.18 -25.60 14.48
C GLU A 127 -2.41 -25.79 13.15
N ARG A 128 -3.08 -25.87 11.99
CA ARG A 128 -2.43 -26.04 10.66
C ARG A 128 -2.78 -24.96 9.63
N THR A 129 -2.77 -23.69 10.03
CA THR A 129 -2.94 -22.57 9.09
C THR A 129 -1.60 -22.15 8.47
N ARG A 130 -1.37 -22.49 7.21
CA ARG A 130 -0.24 -21.95 6.42
C ARG A 130 -0.38 -20.42 6.33
N SER A 131 0.71 -19.68 6.58
CA SER A 131 0.71 -18.20 6.52
C SER A 131 0.73 -17.64 5.09
N LEU A 132 1.09 -18.46 4.10
CA LEU A 132 1.12 -18.08 2.69
C LEU A 132 0.05 -18.84 1.91
N LEU A 133 -0.70 -18.11 1.08
CA LEU A 133 -1.54 -18.69 0.05
C LEU A 133 -0.80 -18.66 -1.28
N LEU A 134 -0.33 -19.83 -1.70
CA LEU A 134 0.36 -20.02 -2.97
C LEU A 134 -0.51 -20.83 -3.94
N ARG A 135 -0.47 -20.49 -5.23
CA ARG A 135 -1.13 -21.19 -6.34
C ARG A 135 -0.25 -21.18 -7.57
N GLN A 136 -0.32 -22.23 -8.38
CA GLN A 136 0.30 -22.18 -9.71
C GLN A 136 -0.60 -21.39 -10.67
N GLY A 137 0.01 -20.85 -11.71
CA GLY A 137 -0.70 -20.23 -12.81
C GLY A 137 0.19 -20.09 -14.03
N VAL A 138 -0.40 -19.61 -15.13
CA VAL A 138 0.27 -19.36 -16.40
C VAL A 138 0.14 -17.89 -16.75
N LEU A 139 1.24 -17.24 -17.10
CA LEU A 139 1.21 -15.86 -17.58
C LEU A 139 0.54 -15.80 -18.95
N LEU A 140 -0.47 -14.96 -19.13
CA LEU A 140 -1.19 -14.82 -20.40
C LEU A 140 -0.67 -13.65 -21.23
N GLU A 141 -0.73 -12.45 -20.66
CA GLU A 141 -0.35 -11.21 -21.34
C GLU A 141 0.26 -10.21 -20.36
N ARG A 142 1.18 -9.38 -20.86
CA ARG A 142 1.77 -8.30 -20.07
C ARG A 142 0.87 -7.07 -20.16
N LEU A 143 0.32 -6.67 -19.01
CA LEU A 143 -0.59 -5.54 -18.87
C LEU A 143 0.15 -4.20 -18.81
N ALA A 144 1.30 -4.18 -18.13
CA ALA A 144 2.14 -2.99 -18.01
C ALA A 144 3.58 -3.37 -17.71
N SER A 145 4.52 -2.47 -18.01
CA SER A 145 5.92 -2.62 -17.65
C SER A 145 6.48 -1.29 -17.15
N ARG A 146 7.39 -1.36 -16.19
CA ARG A 146 8.18 -0.25 -15.68
C ARG A 146 9.54 -0.78 -15.20
N PRO A 147 10.55 0.09 -15.00
CA PRO A 147 11.85 -0.36 -14.50
C PRO A 147 11.71 -1.23 -13.25
N GLY A 148 12.24 -2.46 -13.32
CA GLY A 148 12.25 -3.43 -12.23
C GLY A 148 10.95 -4.20 -11.98
N ALA A 149 9.82 -3.85 -12.62
CA ALA A 149 8.54 -4.55 -12.39
C ALA A 149 7.65 -4.62 -13.63
N GLU A 150 7.01 -5.76 -13.80
CA GLU A 150 6.00 -6.00 -14.83
C GLU A 150 4.68 -6.39 -14.19
N GLU A 151 3.58 -5.96 -14.79
CA GLU A 151 2.24 -6.41 -14.44
C GLU A 151 1.73 -7.33 -15.53
N TRP A 152 1.29 -8.51 -15.11
CA TRP A 152 0.84 -9.58 -15.99
C TRP A 152 -0.60 -9.94 -15.67
N LEU A 153 -1.35 -10.36 -16.68
CA LEU A 153 -2.53 -11.17 -16.48
C LEU A 153 -2.06 -12.61 -16.37
N ALA A 154 -2.39 -13.28 -15.27
CA ALA A 154 -2.10 -14.69 -15.07
C ALA A 154 -3.41 -15.47 -14.95
N GLU A 155 -3.44 -16.67 -15.51
CA GLU A 155 -4.52 -17.63 -15.31
C GLU A 155 -4.09 -18.63 -14.25
N LEU A 156 -4.85 -18.73 -13.17
CA LEU A 156 -4.62 -19.73 -12.12
C LEU A 156 -5.01 -21.13 -12.62
N GLU A 157 -4.51 -22.17 -11.95
CA GLU A 157 -5.16 -23.48 -11.97
C GLU A 157 -6.65 -23.26 -11.68
N GLY A 158 -7.49 -23.41 -12.72
CA GLY A 158 -8.93 -23.08 -12.66
C GLY A 158 -9.52 -22.13 -13.65
N GLY A 159 -8.71 -21.57 -14.53
CA GLY A 159 -9.21 -20.68 -15.56
C GLY A 159 -9.54 -19.28 -15.06
N GLN A 160 -9.38 -19.00 -13.76
CA GLN A 160 -9.57 -17.65 -13.25
C GLN A 160 -8.37 -16.79 -13.51
N ARG A 161 -8.63 -15.53 -13.87
CA ARG A 161 -7.62 -14.57 -14.26
C ARG A 161 -7.39 -13.55 -13.17
N VAL A 162 -6.14 -13.32 -12.85
CA VAL A 162 -5.69 -12.38 -11.82
C VAL A 162 -4.58 -11.51 -12.37
N ALA A 163 -4.58 -10.22 -12.00
CA ALA A 163 -3.43 -9.37 -12.24
C ALA A 163 -2.31 -9.76 -11.26
N ALA A 164 -1.10 -9.97 -11.76
CA ALA A 164 0.06 -10.34 -10.97
C ALA A 164 1.20 -9.35 -11.20
N VAL A 165 2.01 -9.11 -10.17
CA VAL A 165 3.25 -8.34 -10.30
C VAL A 165 4.44 -9.27 -10.25
N HIS A 166 5.31 -9.08 -11.23
CA HIS A 166 6.58 -9.74 -11.37
C HIS A 166 7.70 -8.73 -11.15
N TYR A 167 8.62 -9.02 -10.24
CA TYR A 167 9.84 -8.24 -10.06
C TYR A 167 10.98 -8.88 -10.84
N SER A 168 11.28 -8.31 -12.01
CA SER A 168 12.31 -8.82 -12.93
C SER A 168 13.70 -9.00 -12.30
N SER A 169 14.04 -8.22 -11.27
CA SER A 169 15.30 -8.36 -10.54
C SER A 169 15.39 -9.63 -9.69
N LEU A 170 14.26 -10.28 -9.39
CA LEU A 170 14.21 -11.51 -8.59
C LEU A 170 14.17 -12.77 -9.45
N CYS A 171 13.43 -12.76 -10.56
CA CYS A 171 13.13 -13.97 -11.34
C CYS A 171 13.61 -13.91 -12.79
N GLY A 172 14.33 -12.86 -13.19
CA GLY A 172 14.72 -12.65 -14.58
C GLY A 172 13.52 -12.25 -15.46
N PRO A 173 13.67 -12.18 -16.79
CA PRO A 173 12.56 -11.92 -17.69
C PRO A 173 11.58 -13.11 -17.72
N LEU A 174 10.28 -12.82 -17.80
CA LEU A 174 9.23 -13.83 -17.99
C LEU A 174 8.47 -13.59 -19.30
N HIS A 175 7.81 -14.63 -19.82
CA HIS A 175 7.06 -14.57 -21.08
C HIS A 175 5.65 -15.16 -20.97
N ALA A 176 4.80 -14.81 -21.93
CA ALA A 176 3.46 -15.38 -22.06
C ALA A 176 3.54 -16.90 -22.29
N GLY A 177 2.64 -17.67 -21.68
CA GLY A 177 2.65 -19.13 -21.64
C GLY A 177 3.50 -19.73 -20.53
N GLN A 178 4.30 -18.94 -19.80
CA GLN A 178 5.19 -19.46 -18.77
C GLN A 178 4.43 -19.79 -17.48
N ALA A 179 4.68 -20.98 -16.95
CA ALA A 179 4.10 -21.45 -15.70
C ALA A 179 4.87 -20.89 -14.49
N VAL A 180 4.14 -20.32 -13.54
CA VAL A 180 4.67 -19.57 -12.39
C VAL A 180 3.96 -19.95 -11.09
N LEU A 181 4.65 -19.74 -9.97
CA LEU A 181 4.06 -19.77 -8.65
C LEU A 181 3.64 -18.35 -8.24
N LEU A 182 2.40 -18.19 -7.78
CA LEU A 182 1.79 -16.92 -7.40
C LEU A 182 1.46 -16.90 -5.90
N ASN A 183 1.74 -15.77 -5.25
CA ASN A 183 1.31 -15.46 -3.89
C ASN A 183 0.05 -14.60 -3.92
N LEU A 184 -1.05 -15.17 -3.41
CA LEU A 184 -2.38 -14.56 -3.37
C LEU A 184 -2.76 -14.11 -1.95
N THR A 185 -1.84 -14.18 -0.98
CA THR A 185 -2.14 -13.94 0.44
C THR A 185 -2.80 -12.58 0.68
N ALA A 186 -2.27 -11.52 0.07
CA ALA A 186 -2.82 -10.19 0.27
C ALA A 186 -4.15 -9.95 -0.46
N LEU A 187 -4.38 -10.65 -1.58
CA LEU A 187 -5.69 -10.71 -2.24
C LEU A 187 -6.71 -11.41 -1.35
N ALA A 188 -6.32 -12.53 -0.74
CA ALA A 188 -7.12 -13.31 0.21
C ALA A 188 -7.70 -12.44 1.32
N LEU A 189 -6.83 -11.60 1.86
CA LEU A 189 -7.06 -10.78 3.03
C LEU A 189 -7.63 -9.39 2.70
N ASP A 190 -7.84 -9.07 1.41
CA ASP A 190 -8.34 -7.76 0.95
C ASP A 190 -7.49 -6.57 1.47
N LEU A 191 -6.16 -6.75 1.58
CA LEU A 191 -5.24 -5.79 2.20
C LEU A 191 -4.84 -4.62 1.27
N GLY A 192 -5.63 -4.34 0.24
CA GLY A 192 -5.41 -3.16 -0.60
C GLY A 192 -4.13 -3.20 -1.45
N THR A 193 -3.69 -4.37 -1.94
CA THR A 193 -2.57 -4.49 -2.90
C THR A 193 -2.90 -3.98 -4.31
N GLY A 194 -3.95 -3.17 -4.44
CA GLY A 194 -4.52 -2.79 -5.72
C GLY A 194 -5.08 -3.97 -6.51
N GLY A 195 -5.45 -5.07 -5.84
CA GLY A 195 -6.03 -6.24 -6.49
C GLY A 195 -5.02 -7.08 -7.28
N ARG A 196 -3.76 -7.13 -6.82
CA ARG A 196 -2.69 -7.88 -7.49
C ARG A 196 -2.17 -9.04 -6.63
N ALA A 197 -1.91 -10.17 -7.30
CA ALA A 197 -1.05 -11.25 -6.81
C ALA A 197 0.42 -10.89 -7.03
N PHE A 198 1.33 -11.67 -6.45
CA PHE A 198 2.77 -11.51 -6.65
C PHE A 198 3.36 -12.80 -7.22
N VAL A 199 4.11 -12.69 -8.31
CA VAL A 199 4.88 -13.81 -8.85
C VAL A 199 6.03 -14.10 -7.88
N VAL A 200 6.08 -15.34 -7.41
CA VAL A 200 7.17 -15.87 -6.57
C VAL A 200 8.34 -16.30 -7.45
N GLY A 201 8.05 -16.93 -8.59
CA GLY A 201 9.03 -17.35 -9.59
C GLY A 201 8.44 -18.35 -10.59
N PRO A 202 9.18 -18.68 -11.66
CA PRO A 202 8.81 -19.75 -12.59
C PRO A 202 8.83 -21.12 -11.89
N LEU A 203 7.93 -22.02 -12.28
CA LEU A 203 7.89 -23.38 -11.72
C LEU A 203 9.09 -24.23 -12.16
N CYS A 204 9.55 -23.99 -13.38
CA CYS A 204 10.75 -24.58 -13.94
C CYS A 204 11.71 -23.43 -14.29
N PRO A 205 12.51 -22.95 -13.33
CA PRO A 205 13.50 -21.91 -13.60
C PRO A 205 14.54 -22.41 -14.62
N GLU A 206 14.92 -21.54 -15.54
CA GLU A 206 16.05 -21.79 -16.42
C GLU A 206 17.35 -21.77 -15.61
N LEU A 207 18.34 -22.56 -16.04
CA LEU A 207 19.67 -22.52 -15.47
C LEU A 207 20.39 -21.29 -16.02
N ASP A 208 20.29 -20.18 -15.30
CA ASP A 208 21.04 -18.97 -15.60
C ASP A 208 22.44 -18.99 -14.96
N ASP A 209 23.40 -18.34 -15.62
CA ASP A 209 24.72 -18.07 -15.07
C ASP A 209 24.59 -17.18 -13.83
N TYR A 210 24.65 -17.79 -12.64
CA TYR A 210 24.61 -17.05 -11.37
C TYR A 210 25.93 -16.28 -11.17
N PRO A 211 25.93 -14.93 -11.12
CA PRO A 211 27.19 -14.16 -11.18
C PRO A 211 28.12 -14.26 -9.95
N GLY A 212 27.82 -15.12 -8.98
CA GLY A 212 28.64 -15.34 -7.79
C GLY A 212 28.76 -14.11 -6.86
N ARG A 213 29.83 -14.13 -6.04
CA ARG A 213 30.09 -13.14 -4.98
C ARG A 213 30.51 -11.76 -5.50
N GLU A 214 31.18 -11.71 -6.65
CA GLU A 214 31.69 -10.48 -7.26
C GLU A 214 30.56 -9.50 -7.62
N ALA A 215 29.35 -10.01 -7.84
CA ALA A 215 28.16 -9.22 -8.10
C ALA A 215 27.42 -8.72 -6.84
N GLY A 216 28.09 -8.75 -5.68
CA GLY A 216 27.57 -8.29 -4.40
C GLY A 216 27.28 -9.45 -3.45
N HIS A 217 27.60 -9.28 -2.17
CA HIS A 217 27.45 -10.35 -1.17
C HIS A 217 26.47 -10.03 -0.04
N GLN A 218 25.84 -8.86 -0.07
CA GLN A 218 24.84 -8.46 0.92
C GLN A 218 23.47 -9.03 0.55
N ILE A 219 22.68 -9.38 1.56
CA ILE A 219 21.39 -10.07 1.36
C ILE A 219 20.22 -9.17 1.80
N LYS A 220 19.20 -9.10 0.94
CA LYS A 220 17.88 -8.52 1.22
C LYS A 220 16.85 -9.65 1.37
N LEU A 221 15.75 -9.39 2.07
CA LEU A 221 14.77 -10.42 2.47
C LEU A 221 15.41 -11.59 3.24
N ARG A 222 16.37 -11.27 4.13
CA ARG A 222 17.27 -12.21 4.78
C ARG A 222 16.53 -13.38 5.44
N TYR A 223 17.03 -14.60 5.21
CA TYR A 223 16.54 -15.85 5.79
C TYR A 223 15.09 -16.22 5.41
N THR A 224 14.57 -15.62 4.34
CA THR A 224 13.32 -16.07 3.70
C THR A 224 13.62 -16.86 2.42
N PRO A 225 12.69 -17.66 1.89
CA PRO A 225 12.85 -18.31 0.59
C PRO A 225 13.10 -17.36 -0.60
N LEU A 226 12.80 -16.06 -0.43
CA LEU A 226 13.01 -15.02 -1.44
C LEU A 226 14.26 -14.16 -1.17
N GLN A 227 15.12 -14.59 -0.24
CA GLN A 227 16.37 -13.89 0.00
C GLN A 227 17.21 -13.85 -1.28
N HIS A 228 17.78 -12.70 -1.58
CA HIS A 228 18.60 -12.50 -2.77
C HIS A 228 19.75 -11.55 -2.47
N ARG A 229 20.80 -11.67 -3.27
CA ARG A 229 21.98 -10.82 -3.15
C ARG A 229 21.75 -9.45 -3.78
N VAL A 230 22.43 -8.46 -3.25
CA VAL A 230 22.58 -7.13 -3.83
C VAL A 230 24.01 -6.66 -3.64
N ARG A 231 24.49 -5.82 -4.56
CA ARG A 231 25.73 -5.06 -4.36
C ARG A 231 25.36 -3.75 -3.69
N THR A 232 25.70 -3.63 -2.41
CA THR A 232 25.49 -2.37 -1.70
C THR A 232 26.67 -1.42 -1.92
N VAL A 233 26.44 -0.14 -1.68
CA VAL A 233 27.45 0.91 -1.80
C VAL A 233 28.66 0.67 -0.90
N GLU A 234 28.48 -0.04 0.22
CA GLU A 234 29.51 -0.42 1.18
C GLU A 234 30.28 -1.69 0.80
N ASP A 235 29.85 -2.46 -0.21
CA ASP A 235 30.50 -3.70 -0.62
C ASP A 235 31.99 -3.42 -0.97
N PRO A 236 32.98 -4.25 -0.59
CA PRO A 236 34.37 -4.08 -1.01
C PRO A 236 34.55 -4.01 -2.53
N ALA A 237 33.68 -4.67 -3.30
CA ALA A 237 33.68 -4.61 -4.77
C ALA A 237 32.86 -3.44 -5.33
N SER A 238 32.28 -2.58 -4.47
CA SER A 238 31.54 -1.40 -4.89
C SER A 238 32.50 -0.32 -5.40
N PRO A 239 32.25 0.27 -6.59
CA PRO A 239 33.03 1.41 -7.07
C PRO A 239 32.84 2.67 -6.21
N HIS A 240 31.89 2.65 -5.26
CA HIS A 240 31.56 3.78 -4.39
C HIS A 240 32.16 3.68 -2.99
N ARG A 241 32.88 2.58 -2.70
CA ARG A 241 33.42 2.29 -1.37
C ARG A 241 34.32 3.41 -0.86
N ASP A 242 35.24 3.90 -1.69
CA ASP A 242 36.21 4.91 -1.29
C ASP A 242 35.55 6.25 -0.96
N ALA A 243 34.54 6.65 -1.74
CA ALA A 243 33.76 7.86 -1.46
C ALA A 243 33.02 7.77 -0.11
N LEU A 244 32.49 6.58 0.22
CA LEU A 244 31.86 6.31 1.52
C LEU A 244 32.85 6.33 2.68
N VAL A 245 34.06 5.80 2.49
CA VAL A 245 35.11 5.84 3.53
C VAL A 245 35.60 7.26 3.77
N ALA A 246 35.69 8.08 2.72
CA ALA A 246 36.16 9.47 2.81
C ALA A 246 35.12 10.45 3.40
N CYS A 247 33.84 10.08 3.48
CA CYS A 247 32.76 10.96 3.90
C CYS A 247 32.01 10.38 5.11
N ALA A 248 32.07 11.04 6.26
CA ALA A 248 31.39 10.59 7.48
C ALA A 248 30.19 11.46 7.90
N GLU A 249 29.95 12.58 7.20
CA GLU A 249 28.93 13.56 7.58
C GLU A 249 28.07 13.96 6.37
N LEU A 250 26.98 14.68 6.61
CA LEU A 250 26.10 15.26 5.59
C LEU A 250 26.44 16.71 5.27
N GLY A 251 27.24 17.39 6.10
CA GLY A 251 27.68 18.77 5.82
C GLY A 251 26.53 19.77 5.65
N GLY A 252 25.44 19.61 6.40
CA GLY A 252 24.28 20.51 6.37
C GLY A 252 23.26 20.24 5.26
N VAL A 253 23.41 19.17 4.47
CA VAL A 253 22.41 18.80 3.44
C VAL A 253 21.02 18.64 4.08
N PRO A 254 19.98 19.30 3.53
CA PRO A 254 18.59 19.11 3.96
C PRO A 254 18.11 17.67 3.75
N VAL A 255 17.55 17.09 4.81
CA VAL A 255 16.94 15.76 4.80
C VAL A 255 15.45 15.89 5.10
N VAL A 256 14.63 15.81 4.07
CA VAL A 256 13.16 15.90 4.15
C VAL A 256 12.59 14.53 4.45
N CYS A 257 12.28 14.30 5.72
CA CYS A 257 11.72 13.05 6.22
C CYS A 257 10.20 13.11 6.16
N ALA A 258 9.56 12.20 5.43
CA ALA A 258 8.11 12.13 5.28
C ALA A 258 7.55 10.82 5.85
N GLU A 259 6.39 10.91 6.50
CA GLU A 259 5.65 9.76 7.02
C GLU A 259 5.14 8.88 5.86
N LEU A 260 4.63 9.51 4.80
CA LEU A 260 3.97 8.82 3.68
C LEU A 260 4.79 8.89 2.39
N HIS A 261 4.74 7.81 1.62
CA HIS A 261 5.34 7.75 0.30
C HIS A 261 4.84 8.86 -0.65
N SER A 262 3.55 9.20 -0.59
CA SER A 262 2.97 10.27 -1.43
C SER A 262 3.45 11.67 -1.04
N GLN A 263 3.78 11.90 0.24
CA GLN A 263 4.33 13.18 0.70
C GLN A 263 5.73 13.42 0.13
N MET A 264 6.55 12.37 -0.02
CA MET A 264 7.85 12.47 -0.67
C MET A 264 7.73 13.01 -2.10
N ALA A 265 6.75 12.52 -2.87
CA ALA A 265 6.58 12.98 -4.25
C ALA A 265 6.13 14.44 -4.31
N ALA A 266 5.23 14.85 -3.41
CA ALA A 266 4.82 16.26 -3.30
C ALA A 266 6.03 17.16 -2.96
N ALA A 267 6.88 16.75 -2.01
CA ALA A 267 8.10 17.46 -1.67
C ALA A 267 9.10 17.53 -2.83
N ALA A 268 9.27 16.43 -3.58
CA ALA A 268 10.13 16.38 -4.76
C ALA A 268 9.69 17.36 -5.85
N LEU A 269 8.38 17.36 -6.15
CA LEU A 269 7.80 18.25 -7.15
C LEU A 269 7.90 19.72 -6.73
N ALA A 270 7.62 20.03 -5.45
CA ALA A 270 7.76 21.37 -4.92
C ALA A 270 9.23 21.86 -5.00
N ALA A 271 10.19 21.03 -4.58
CA ALA A 271 11.61 21.36 -4.66
C ALA A 271 12.05 21.61 -6.11
N ARG A 272 11.62 20.77 -7.06
CA ARG A 272 11.92 20.95 -8.49
C ARG A 272 11.28 22.20 -9.07
N ALA A 273 10.07 22.55 -8.65
CA ALA A 273 9.40 23.77 -9.07
C ALA A 273 10.09 25.04 -8.54
N THR A 274 10.62 24.98 -7.31
CA THR A 274 11.37 26.09 -6.71
C THR A 274 12.77 26.26 -7.30
N CYS A 275 13.50 25.16 -7.50
CA CYS A 275 14.83 25.18 -8.07
C CYS A 275 15.03 23.98 -9.02
N PRO A 276 14.92 24.21 -10.35
CA PRO A 276 14.98 23.17 -11.37
C PRO A 276 16.29 22.38 -11.44
N ASP A 277 17.36 22.87 -10.83
CA ASP A 277 18.70 22.28 -10.94
C ASP A 277 19.09 21.37 -9.75
N LEU A 278 18.27 21.33 -8.68
CA LEU A 278 18.57 20.54 -7.49
C LEU A 278 18.75 19.05 -7.78
N GLN A 279 19.80 18.44 -7.24
CA GLN A 279 19.98 17.00 -7.21
C GLN A 279 19.15 16.39 -6.09
N LEU A 280 17.91 16.01 -6.42
CA LEU A 280 16.98 15.38 -5.49
C LEU A 280 17.22 13.87 -5.45
N VAL A 281 17.58 13.34 -4.28
CA VAL A 281 17.81 11.89 -4.08
C VAL A 281 16.78 11.33 -3.13
N TYR A 282 16.08 10.27 -3.54
CA TYR A 282 15.08 9.59 -2.72
C TYR A 282 15.65 8.35 -2.02
N LEU A 283 15.55 8.32 -0.70
CA LEU A 283 15.84 7.19 0.17
C LEU A 283 14.55 6.46 0.56
N MET A 284 14.40 5.23 0.07
CA MET A 284 13.28 4.37 0.45
C MET A 284 13.65 3.47 1.63
N THR A 285 12.92 3.63 2.75
CA THR A 285 13.03 2.76 3.92
C THR A 285 12.11 1.53 3.81
N ASP A 286 12.34 0.54 4.67
CA ASP A 286 11.72 -0.79 4.63
C ASP A 286 10.46 -0.94 5.51
N GLY A 287 9.83 0.17 5.90
CA GLY A 287 8.62 0.17 6.74
C GLY A 287 7.33 -0.26 6.02
N ALA A 288 7.34 -0.35 4.69
CA ALA A 288 6.18 -0.73 3.88
C ALA A 288 6.59 -1.67 2.72
N ALA A 289 6.24 -1.37 1.46
CA ALA A 289 6.73 -2.13 0.33
C ALA A 289 8.26 -2.13 0.27
N LEU A 290 8.84 -3.33 0.20
CA LEU A 290 10.29 -3.53 0.13
C LEU A 290 10.86 -3.29 -1.28
N PRO A 291 10.22 -3.74 -2.39
CA PRO A 291 10.72 -3.48 -3.73
C PRO A 291 10.32 -2.06 -4.16
N ILE A 292 11.28 -1.19 -4.45
CA ILE A 292 10.99 0.19 -4.90
C ILE A 292 10.24 0.20 -6.23
N ALA A 293 10.45 -0.83 -7.06
CA ALA A 293 9.74 -1.04 -8.31
C ALA A 293 8.22 -1.25 -8.12
N TRP A 294 7.73 -1.48 -6.89
CA TRP A 294 6.30 -1.40 -6.60
C TRP A 294 5.73 0.00 -6.85
N SER A 295 6.53 1.05 -6.61
CA SER A 295 6.09 2.43 -6.78
C SER A 295 6.10 2.87 -8.25
N ARG A 296 4.90 2.98 -8.82
CA ARG A 296 4.70 3.68 -10.11
C ARG A 296 5.09 5.15 -10.03
N LEU A 297 4.95 5.77 -8.86
CA LEU A 297 5.25 7.18 -8.65
C LEU A 297 6.75 7.46 -8.76
N VAL A 298 7.58 6.59 -8.16
CA VAL A 298 9.04 6.68 -8.32
C VAL A 298 9.45 6.52 -9.78
N ALA A 299 8.86 5.57 -10.50
CA ALA A 299 9.15 5.37 -11.92
C ALA A 299 8.84 6.63 -12.76
N VAL A 300 7.71 7.29 -12.50
CA VAL A 300 7.33 8.55 -13.17
C VAL A 300 8.25 9.71 -12.79
N LEU A 301 8.58 9.86 -11.50
CA LEU A 301 9.47 10.94 -11.04
C LEU A 301 10.89 10.78 -11.59
N LYS A 302 11.39 9.55 -11.71
CA LYS A 302 12.67 9.24 -12.35
C LYS A 302 12.63 9.54 -13.85
N SER A 303 11.61 9.06 -14.58
CA SER A 303 11.53 9.28 -16.03
C SER A 303 11.33 10.74 -16.40
N ALA A 304 10.68 11.53 -15.54
CA ALA A 304 10.52 12.97 -15.69
C ALA A 304 11.76 13.79 -15.23
N GLY A 305 12.84 13.14 -14.78
CA GLY A 305 14.04 13.82 -14.29
C GLY A 305 13.83 14.59 -12.97
N VAL A 306 12.73 14.36 -12.25
CA VAL A 306 12.49 14.99 -10.95
C VAL A 306 13.45 14.42 -9.90
N LEU A 307 13.61 13.10 -9.86
CA LEU A 307 14.59 12.44 -9.00
C LEU A 307 15.87 12.15 -9.79
N ALA A 308 17.02 12.57 -9.27
CA ALA A 308 18.32 12.26 -9.83
C ALA A 308 18.67 10.77 -9.58
N ALA A 309 18.52 10.33 -8.33
CA ALA A 309 18.78 8.96 -7.91
C ALA A 309 17.82 8.48 -6.83
N THR A 310 17.77 7.16 -6.67
CA THR A 310 17.05 6.45 -5.63
C THR A 310 18.01 5.53 -4.89
N ILE A 311 17.83 5.43 -3.58
CA ILE A 311 18.64 4.56 -2.73
C ILE A 311 17.69 3.75 -1.85
N THR A 312 17.81 2.43 -1.86
CA THR A 312 17.05 1.54 -0.98
C THR A 312 17.89 1.12 0.22
N THR A 313 17.29 1.12 1.41
CA THR A 313 18.01 0.83 2.66
C THR A 313 17.31 -0.22 3.52
N GLY A 314 18.06 -0.82 4.46
CA GLY A 314 17.54 -1.88 5.31
C GLY A 314 17.22 -3.14 4.51
N GLN A 315 15.96 -3.56 4.48
CA GLN A 315 15.46 -4.67 3.66
C GLN A 315 14.72 -4.25 2.38
N ALA A 316 14.57 -2.95 2.14
CA ALA A 316 14.10 -2.45 0.85
C ALA A 316 15.18 -2.66 -0.22
N PHE A 317 14.76 -2.83 -1.47
CA PHE A 317 15.64 -3.15 -2.60
C PHE A 317 15.12 -2.63 -3.95
N GLY A 318 16.00 -2.63 -4.95
CA GLY A 318 15.77 -2.24 -6.33
C GLY A 318 16.05 -0.77 -6.65
N GLY A 319 16.67 0.00 -5.75
CA GLY A 319 17.08 1.39 -6.02
C GLY A 319 18.24 1.47 -7.01
N ASP A 320 18.57 2.68 -7.48
CA ASP A 320 19.79 2.92 -8.27
C ASP A 320 21.04 2.53 -7.46
N TYR A 321 20.96 2.75 -6.14
CA TYR A 321 21.94 2.29 -5.17
C TYR A 321 21.27 1.49 -4.04
N GLU A 322 22.01 0.54 -3.49
CA GLU A 322 21.60 -0.27 -2.35
C GLU A 322 22.47 0.08 -1.15
N ALA A 323 21.88 0.26 0.02
CA ALA A 323 22.61 0.49 1.27
C ALA A 323 22.16 -0.50 2.34
N VAL A 324 23.08 -0.80 3.27
CA VAL A 324 22.83 -1.72 4.38
C VAL A 324 21.93 -1.07 5.43
N SER A 325 22.15 0.22 5.72
CA SER A 325 21.48 0.95 6.79
C SER A 325 21.16 2.39 6.39
N LEU A 326 20.20 3.02 7.07
CA LEU A 326 19.77 4.38 6.76
C LEU A 326 20.91 5.42 6.88
N PRO A 327 21.76 5.39 7.92
CA PRO A 327 22.92 6.28 7.99
C PRO A 327 23.87 6.15 6.80
N SER A 328 24.20 4.93 6.39
CA SER A 328 25.06 4.70 5.23
C SER A 328 24.42 5.19 3.93
N ALA A 329 23.11 4.99 3.81
CA ALA A 329 22.34 5.45 2.66
C ALA A 329 22.29 6.99 2.56
N LEU A 330 22.21 7.69 3.70
CA LEU A 330 22.32 9.15 3.78
C LEU A 330 23.71 9.64 3.31
N ILE A 331 24.78 9.00 3.79
CA ILE A 331 26.14 9.32 3.34
C ILE A 331 26.30 9.05 1.84
N ALA A 332 25.77 7.94 1.34
CA ALA A 332 25.81 7.63 -0.09
C ALA A 332 25.04 8.66 -0.92
N ALA A 333 23.89 9.16 -0.43
CA ALA A 333 23.15 10.21 -1.11
C ALA A 333 24.01 11.46 -1.32
N ARG A 334 24.79 11.86 -0.31
CA ARG A 334 25.74 12.99 -0.42
C ARG A 334 26.97 12.65 -1.27
N ALA A 335 27.72 11.64 -0.84
CA ALA A 335 29.09 11.37 -1.34
C ALA A 335 29.12 10.69 -2.71
N VAL A 336 28.05 9.98 -3.08
CA VAL A 336 27.97 9.20 -4.32
C VAL A 336 26.98 9.84 -5.29
N ALA A 337 25.76 10.12 -4.82
CA ALA A 337 24.72 10.67 -5.68
C ALA A 337 24.71 12.21 -5.76
N GLY A 338 25.57 12.90 -4.99
CA GLY A 338 25.71 14.36 -5.04
C GLY A 338 24.46 15.13 -4.63
N ALA A 339 23.67 14.60 -3.67
CA ALA A 339 22.38 15.17 -3.30
C ALA A 339 22.48 16.59 -2.74
N ASP A 340 21.72 17.51 -3.32
CA ASP A 340 21.45 18.84 -2.75
C ASP A 340 20.33 18.77 -1.70
N VAL A 341 19.36 17.88 -1.92
CA VAL A 341 18.26 17.58 -0.99
C VAL A 341 18.01 16.08 -0.98
N ILE A 342 17.92 15.53 0.22
CA ILE A 342 17.63 14.12 0.43
C ILE A 342 16.19 13.97 0.89
N LEU A 343 15.41 13.18 0.19
CA LEU A 343 14.03 12.85 0.55
C LEU A 343 14.02 11.48 1.20
N VAL A 344 13.47 11.31 2.40
CA VAL A 344 13.39 10.01 3.08
C VAL A 344 11.94 9.67 3.37
N SER A 345 11.50 8.50 2.91
CA SER A 345 10.20 7.93 3.30
C SER A 345 10.14 6.44 3.02
N GLN A 346 9.22 5.75 3.69
CA GLN A 346 8.86 4.38 3.34
C GLN A 346 8.29 4.26 1.92
N GLY A 347 8.31 3.04 1.38
CA GLY A 347 7.63 2.71 0.13
C GLY A 347 6.09 2.79 0.23
N PRO A 348 5.35 2.52 -0.87
CA PRO A 348 3.90 2.49 -0.84
C PRO A 348 3.35 1.40 0.10
N GLY A 349 2.16 1.62 0.67
CA GLY A 349 1.47 0.63 1.51
C GLY A 349 1.74 0.78 3.01
N ASN A 350 1.62 2.01 3.54
CA ASN A 350 1.79 2.29 4.97
C ASN A 350 0.97 1.34 5.85
N ALA A 351 1.63 0.66 6.78
CA ALA A 351 0.99 -0.17 7.78
C ALA A 351 0.40 0.70 8.89
N GLY A 352 -0.80 0.34 9.37
CA GLY A 352 -1.47 1.04 10.46
C GLY A 352 -2.50 0.13 11.12
N THR A 353 -2.37 -0.08 12.42
CA THR A 353 -3.25 -0.92 13.22
C THR A 353 -4.32 -0.12 13.97
N GLY A 354 -4.20 1.21 13.98
CA GLY A 354 -5.04 2.12 14.77
C GLY A 354 -4.59 2.28 16.23
N THR A 355 -3.51 1.60 16.65
CA THR A 355 -2.89 1.83 17.97
C THR A 355 -1.84 2.94 17.90
N THR A 356 -1.51 3.54 19.05
CA THR A 356 -0.63 4.72 19.15
C THR A 356 0.72 4.58 18.45
N PHE A 357 1.33 3.39 18.46
CA PHE A 357 2.66 3.14 17.87
C PHE A 357 2.62 2.10 16.74
N GLY A 358 1.45 1.51 16.46
CA GLY A 358 1.31 0.45 15.47
C GLY A 358 1.16 0.99 14.05
N PHE A 359 2.08 1.84 13.60
CA PHE A 359 2.11 2.33 12.23
C PHE A 359 3.55 2.48 11.74
N SER A 360 3.80 2.22 10.47
CA SER A 360 5.16 2.22 9.90
C SER A 360 5.76 3.61 9.69
N GLY A 361 4.91 4.64 9.69
CA GLY A 361 5.33 6.04 9.62
C GLY A 361 6.23 6.51 10.78
N THR A 362 6.36 5.73 11.86
CA THR A 362 7.32 5.98 12.95
C THR A 362 8.76 6.08 12.46
N GLN A 363 9.11 5.44 11.34
CA GLN A 363 10.43 5.53 10.71
C GLN A 363 10.82 6.96 10.30
N GLN A 364 9.87 7.90 10.18
CA GLN A 364 10.21 9.32 9.99
C GLN A 364 11.02 9.86 11.17
N ALA A 365 10.79 9.41 12.41
CA ALA A 365 11.60 9.82 13.57
C ALA A 365 13.04 9.30 13.47
N GLU A 366 13.22 8.04 13.06
CA GLU A 366 14.53 7.43 12.84
C GLU A 366 15.33 8.20 11.77
N ALA A 367 14.65 8.59 10.68
CA ALA A 367 15.27 9.40 9.63
C ALA A 367 15.68 10.80 10.11
N LEU A 368 14.85 11.46 10.92
CA LEU A 368 15.19 12.75 11.53
C LEU A 368 16.41 12.63 12.47
N HIS A 369 16.47 11.58 13.28
CA HIS A 369 17.63 11.33 14.16
C HIS A 369 18.89 11.06 13.36
N ALA A 370 18.81 10.20 12.34
CA ALA A 370 19.97 9.87 11.50
C ALA A 370 20.49 11.10 10.75
N ALA A 371 19.59 11.94 10.21
CA ALA A 371 19.96 13.22 9.61
C ALA A 371 20.68 14.14 10.60
N ALA A 372 20.12 14.32 11.80
CA ALA A 372 20.73 15.15 12.83
C ALA A 372 22.10 14.61 13.29
N ALA A 373 22.20 13.30 13.52
CA ALA A 373 23.41 12.65 14.01
C ALA A 373 24.57 12.72 13.00
N LEU A 374 24.27 12.77 11.70
CA LEU A 374 25.26 12.91 10.63
C LEU A 374 25.52 14.37 10.24
N GLY A 375 25.04 15.35 11.01
CA GLY A 375 25.28 16.77 10.72
C GLY A 375 24.51 17.30 9.50
N GLY A 376 23.39 16.68 9.13
CA GLY A 376 22.45 17.20 8.14
C GLY A 376 21.42 18.14 8.76
N GLN A 377 20.51 18.67 7.94
CA GLN A 377 19.39 19.48 8.39
C GLN A 377 18.09 18.66 8.40
N PRO A 378 17.61 18.15 9.55
CA PRO A 378 16.39 17.37 9.62
C PRO A 378 15.15 18.24 9.37
N VAL A 379 14.37 17.88 8.35
CA VAL A 379 13.10 18.54 7.99
C VAL A 379 11.96 17.53 8.09
N ALA A 380 11.00 17.77 8.97
CA ALA A 380 9.88 16.88 9.20
C ALA A 380 8.65 17.32 8.41
N VAL A 381 8.22 16.51 7.43
CA VAL A 381 6.97 16.76 6.70
C VAL A 381 5.77 16.46 7.61
N LEU A 382 4.94 17.48 7.83
CA LEU A 382 3.73 17.36 8.62
C LEU A 382 2.63 16.65 7.83
N ARG A 383 1.95 15.68 8.45
CA ARG A 383 0.72 15.12 7.92
C ARG A 383 -0.45 15.90 8.47
N ALA A 384 -0.98 16.82 7.66
CA ALA A 384 -2.19 17.58 7.97
C ALA A 384 -3.16 17.54 6.78
N SER A 385 -4.45 17.65 7.05
CA SER A 385 -5.49 17.67 6.02
C SER A 385 -6.74 18.35 6.56
N ASP A 386 -7.42 19.13 5.74
CA ASP A 386 -8.79 19.61 6.01
C ASP A 386 -9.82 19.01 5.04
N ALA A 387 -9.36 18.18 4.09
CA ALA A 387 -10.19 17.60 3.04
C ALA A 387 -11.07 16.42 3.53
N ASP A 388 -10.75 15.83 4.69
CA ASP A 388 -11.55 14.75 5.25
C ASP A 388 -12.73 15.35 6.05
N PRO A 389 -13.98 14.96 5.77
CA PRO A 389 -15.14 15.51 6.48
C PRO A 389 -15.22 15.06 7.94
N ARG A 390 -14.43 14.05 8.35
CA ARG A 390 -14.42 13.54 9.72
C ARG A 390 -13.58 14.46 10.62
N PRO A 391 -14.13 15.03 11.71
CA PRO A 391 -13.41 16.01 12.53
C PRO A 391 -12.04 15.53 13.06
N ARG A 392 -11.93 14.24 13.42
CA ARG A 392 -10.66 13.64 13.89
C ARG A 392 -9.56 13.52 12.83
N HIS A 393 -9.89 13.76 11.56
CA HIS A 393 -8.95 13.71 10.44
C HIS A 393 -8.71 15.12 9.86
N GLN A 394 -9.23 16.16 10.52
CA GLN A 394 -9.00 17.56 10.20
C GLN A 394 -7.84 18.10 11.04
N GLY A 395 -7.06 19.03 10.48
CA GLY A 395 -5.83 19.52 11.10
C GLY A 395 -4.70 18.48 11.12
N ILE A 396 -3.88 18.50 12.17
CA ILE A 396 -2.67 17.67 12.27
C ILE A 396 -3.05 16.24 12.64
N SER A 397 -2.50 15.28 11.89
CA SER A 397 -2.67 13.86 12.20
C SER A 397 -2.10 13.51 13.57
N HIS A 398 -2.80 12.65 14.31
CA HIS A 398 -2.30 12.07 15.55
C HIS A 398 -0.95 11.35 15.36
N HIS A 399 -0.68 10.82 14.17
CA HIS A 399 0.63 10.23 13.84
C HIS A 399 1.74 11.28 13.93
N SER A 400 1.57 12.44 13.28
CA SER A 400 2.54 13.53 13.35
C SER A 400 2.69 14.10 14.76
N LEU A 401 1.61 14.22 15.54
CA LEU A 401 1.69 14.66 16.94
C LEU A 401 2.49 13.67 17.79
N THR A 402 2.20 12.37 17.68
CA THR A 402 2.95 11.31 18.38
C THR A 402 4.42 11.32 17.97
N LEU A 403 4.68 11.44 16.67
CA LEU A 403 6.03 11.42 16.12
C LEU A 403 6.87 12.60 16.60
N LEU A 404 6.36 13.83 16.45
CA LEU A 404 7.10 15.04 16.82
C LEU A 404 7.17 15.25 18.33
N GLY A 405 6.12 14.88 19.07
CA GLY A 405 6.04 15.08 20.52
C GLY A 405 6.70 13.99 21.36
N ARG A 406 6.74 12.73 20.88
CA ARG A 406 7.25 11.60 21.69
C ARG A 406 8.43 10.87 21.09
N LEU A 407 8.42 10.59 19.78
CA LEU A 407 9.42 9.69 19.16
C LEU A 407 10.64 10.42 18.63
N THR A 408 10.45 11.62 18.10
CA THR A 408 11.56 12.46 17.69
C THR A 408 12.26 12.90 18.99
N LEU A 409 13.60 12.94 19.05
CA LEU A 409 14.35 13.42 20.22
C LEU A 409 15.24 14.62 19.86
N CYS A 410 15.68 14.71 18.60
CA CYS A 410 16.36 15.89 18.08
C CYS A 410 15.39 17.05 17.82
N THR A 411 15.95 18.26 17.67
CA THR A 411 15.26 19.39 17.05
C THR A 411 15.24 19.20 15.54
N CYS A 412 14.13 19.56 14.91
CA CYS A 412 14.00 19.57 13.45
C CYS A 412 13.23 20.81 12.98
N THR A 413 13.29 21.05 11.68
CA THR A 413 12.47 22.07 11.02
C THR A 413 11.15 21.45 10.59
N VAL A 414 10.03 22.09 10.92
CA VAL A 414 8.68 21.70 10.49
C VAL A 414 8.16 22.84 9.60
N PRO A 415 8.15 22.67 8.26
CA PRO A 415 7.60 23.67 7.36
C PRO A 415 6.07 23.72 7.51
N LEU A 416 5.52 24.93 7.58
CA LEU A 416 4.10 25.22 7.68
C LEU A 416 3.68 26.15 6.53
N PRO A 417 2.48 25.96 5.94
CA PRO A 417 1.93 26.90 4.97
C PRO A 417 1.73 28.28 5.63
N ALA A 418 2.29 29.34 5.04
CA ALA A 418 2.21 30.69 5.59
C ALA A 418 0.76 31.19 5.75
N GLY A 419 0.57 32.20 6.60
CA GLY A 419 -0.72 32.86 6.77
C GLY A 419 -1.59 32.26 7.89
N GLU A 420 -2.90 32.12 7.65
CA GLU A 420 -3.83 31.67 8.69
C GLU A 420 -3.61 30.19 9.06
N ASP A 421 -3.26 29.36 8.07
CA ASP A 421 -2.97 27.94 8.30
C ASP A 421 -1.75 27.77 9.20
N ALA A 422 -0.68 28.55 9.02
CA ALA A 422 0.48 28.55 9.92
C ALA A 422 0.05 28.82 11.36
N ARG A 423 -0.77 29.86 11.59
CA ARG A 423 -1.25 30.20 12.94
C ARG A 423 -2.04 29.05 13.56
N ARG A 424 -2.98 28.46 12.81
CA ARG A 424 -3.79 27.32 13.27
C ARG A 424 -2.91 26.14 13.66
N LEU A 425 -1.99 25.74 12.78
CA LEU A 425 -1.12 24.59 12.99
C LEU A 425 -0.12 24.82 14.14
N ARG A 426 0.44 26.03 14.26
CA ARG A 426 1.31 26.42 15.39
C ARG A 426 0.59 26.25 16.73
N THR A 427 -0.65 26.72 16.83
CA THR A 427 -1.46 26.58 18.05
C THR A 427 -1.69 25.10 18.37
N SER A 428 -2.10 24.28 17.41
CA SER A 428 -2.32 22.85 17.64
C SER A 428 -1.04 22.10 18.08
N LEU A 429 0.13 22.46 17.53
CA LEU A 429 1.41 21.90 17.96
C LEU A 429 1.76 22.32 19.40
N ALA A 430 1.56 23.59 19.74
CA ALA A 430 1.81 24.12 21.08
C ALA A 430 0.89 23.46 22.15
N GLU A 431 -0.40 23.31 21.86
CA GLU A 431 -1.37 22.62 22.72
C GLU A 431 -1.00 21.14 22.96
N ALA A 432 -0.36 20.51 21.97
CA ALA A 432 0.18 19.15 22.09
C ALA A 432 1.54 19.09 22.82
N GLY A 433 2.07 20.21 23.32
CA GLY A 433 3.36 20.29 24.01
C GLY A 433 4.57 20.26 23.08
N ILE A 434 4.38 20.46 21.76
CA ILE A 434 5.42 20.33 20.74
C ILE A 434 6.04 21.71 20.47
N ILE A 435 6.96 22.10 21.35
CA ILE A 435 7.57 23.46 21.33
C ILE A 435 9.04 23.50 20.92
N ARG A 436 9.70 22.34 20.83
CA ARG A 436 11.17 22.26 20.65
C ARG A 436 11.64 22.35 19.19
N HIS A 437 10.72 22.33 18.23
CA HIS A 437 11.02 22.29 16.81
C HIS A 437 10.98 23.69 16.20
N THR A 438 11.78 23.89 15.15
CA THR A 438 11.75 25.15 14.41
C THR A 438 10.59 25.13 13.43
N LEU A 439 9.60 25.96 13.67
CA LEU A 439 8.41 26.06 12.82
C LEU A 439 8.65 27.15 11.77
N ALA A 440 8.94 26.74 10.53
CA ALA A 440 9.26 27.64 9.43
C ALA A 440 8.03 27.88 8.54
N GLU A 441 7.68 29.13 8.28
CA GLU A 441 6.58 29.46 7.37
C GLU A 441 7.06 29.50 5.92
N VAL A 442 6.30 28.83 5.05
CA VAL A 442 6.59 28.72 3.62
C VAL A 442 5.42 29.33 2.86
N ALA A 443 5.71 30.29 1.98
CA ALA A 443 4.69 30.88 1.13
C ALA A 443 4.04 29.82 0.25
N VAL A 444 2.71 29.84 0.17
CA VAL A 444 1.93 28.97 -0.71
C VAL A 444 1.39 29.85 -1.82
N GLU A 445 1.85 29.67 -3.06
CA GLU A 445 1.21 30.32 -4.21
C GLU A 445 -0.20 29.71 -4.37
N ALA A 446 -1.21 30.59 -4.50
CA ALA A 446 -2.62 30.23 -4.52
C ALA A 446 -3.09 29.65 -5.85
#